data_AF-A0A6J0HE47-F1
#
_entry.id   AF-A0A6J0HE47-F1
#
_cell.length_a   1.000
_cell.length_b   1.000
_cell.length_c   1.000
_cell.angle_alpha   90.00
_cell.angle_beta   90.00
_cell.angle_gamma   90.00
#
_symmetry.space_group_name_H-M   'P 1'
#
loop_
_entity.id
_entity.type
_entity.pdbx_description
1 polymer ?
#
loop_
_entity_poly.entity_id
_entity_poly.type
_entity_poly.pdbx_seq_one_letter_code
_entity_poly.pdbx_strand_id
1 'polypeptide(L)'
;MRSGGCAARGIAAAAMLPNTGKLAGCTLFITGASRGIGKAIALKAAKDGANIVIAAKTAEPHPTLPGTIYTAAEEIEAAGGKALPCVVNVREEEQIISAVEKAVKTFGGIDILVNNASAISLTGTLETATKKVNLMMDVNVRGTYLTSKACLPHLRKSKNPHILNLSPPMNLNPIWFKNHCAYTISKYGMSMCVLGMAEEFRGEVAVNALWPKTAIHTAAMDMLGGAGIEKQCRKTDILADAAYCILTKPKSFTGNFIIDEVLLREEGVKDFDVYAIAPGHPLIPDFFLDVEIDTTAVKQKGYGAAQALKEEKTESAPAKPSGPVAETFRVIQGAMTEENVRSTQGIFQFELSGDGGGTWYIDLKNKGGSTGFGKPPGTADVVMSMSSADFVKMFTGKLKPTMAFMSGKLRIKGNMALAMKLEKLLTQLNSKL
;
A
#
# COMPACT_ATOMS: atom_id res chain seq x y z
N MET A 1 -38.60 4.51 -51.00
CA MET A 1 -38.19 3.64 -49.88
C MET A 1 -36.71 3.92 -49.59
N ARG A 2 -36.40 4.63 -48.51
CA ARG A 2 -35.02 4.84 -48.02
C ARG A 2 -34.80 3.88 -46.86
N SER A 3 -34.04 2.81 -47.07
CA SER A 3 -33.60 1.92 -46.00
C SER A 3 -32.25 2.40 -45.48
N GLY A 4 -32.28 3.10 -44.34
CA GLY A 4 -31.08 3.44 -43.59
C GLY A 4 -30.44 2.18 -42.99
N GLY A 5 -29.20 1.89 -43.38
CA GLY A 5 -28.38 0.86 -42.76
C GLY A 5 -27.92 1.32 -41.38
N CYS A 6 -28.45 0.68 -40.34
CA CYS A 6 -27.94 0.78 -38.98
C CYS A 6 -26.55 0.12 -38.95
N ALA A 7 -25.50 0.92 -38.85
CA ALA A 7 -24.15 0.41 -38.62
C ALA A 7 -24.09 -0.21 -37.22
N ALA A 8 -23.96 -1.53 -37.15
CA ALA A 8 -23.69 -2.25 -35.92
C ALA A 8 -22.38 -1.73 -35.33
N ARG A 9 -22.47 -0.98 -34.23
CA ARG A 9 -21.32 -0.65 -33.39
C ARG A 9 -20.84 -1.96 -32.76
N GLY A 10 -19.74 -2.51 -33.29
CA GLY A 10 -19.05 -3.63 -32.67
C GLY A 10 -18.70 -3.31 -31.23
N ILE A 11 -19.00 -4.25 -30.32
CA ILE A 11 -18.54 -4.23 -28.94
C ILE A 11 -17.01 -4.27 -29.02
N ALA A 12 -16.34 -3.17 -28.69
CA ALA A 12 -14.88 -3.18 -28.57
C ALA A 12 -14.51 -4.21 -27.49
N ALA A 13 -13.73 -5.22 -27.88
CA ALA A 13 -13.21 -6.20 -26.93
C ALA A 13 -12.45 -5.48 -25.81
N ALA A 14 -12.62 -5.94 -24.57
CA ALA A 14 -11.87 -5.42 -23.43
C ALA A 14 -10.37 -5.56 -23.69
N ALA A 15 -9.70 -4.42 -23.89
CA ALA A 15 -8.27 -4.36 -24.17
C ALA A 15 -7.59 -3.52 -23.09
N MET A 16 -6.38 -3.93 -22.71
CA MET A 16 -5.46 -3.11 -21.91
C MET A 16 -5.19 -1.78 -22.63
N LEU A 17 -4.70 -0.78 -21.90
CA LEU A 17 -4.46 0.54 -22.44
C LEU A 17 -3.55 0.47 -23.68
N PRO A 18 -3.90 1.06 -24.83
CA PRO A 18 -3.05 1.01 -26.02
C PRO A 18 -1.81 1.89 -25.89
N ASN A 19 -0.77 1.56 -26.64
CA ASN A 19 0.39 2.43 -26.88
C ASN A 19 0.02 3.57 -27.85
N THR A 20 0.71 4.70 -27.73
CA THR A 20 0.41 5.93 -28.50
C THR A 20 1.59 6.47 -29.30
N GLY A 21 2.79 5.87 -29.18
CA GLY A 21 4.01 6.36 -29.84
C GLY A 21 4.64 7.59 -29.18
N LYS A 22 4.06 8.12 -28.09
CA LYS A 22 4.54 9.33 -27.41
C LYS A 22 5.91 9.17 -26.75
N LEU A 23 6.36 7.94 -26.48
CA LEU A 23 7.68 7.66 -25.90
C LEU A 23 8.72 7.28 -26.97
N ALA A 24 8.40 7.40 -28.26
CA ALA A 24 9.32 7.09 -29.35
C ALA A 24 10.61 7.90 -29.23
N GLY A 25 11.76 7.20 -29.18
CA GLY A 25 13.08 7.81 -29.03
C GLY A 25 13.40 8.40 -27.66
N CYS A 26 12.46 8.41 -26.71
CA CYS A 26 12.73 8.81 -25.33
C CYS A 26 13.63 7.79 -24.63
N THR A 27 14.51 8.27 -23.76
CA THR A 27 15.41 7.42 -22.98
C THR A 27 14.93 7.31 -21.53
N LEU A 28 14.53 6.09 -21.14
CA LEU A 28 14.09 5.76 -19.79
C LEU A 28 15.24 5.07 -19.03
N PHE A 29 15.64 5.65 -17.90
CA PHE A 29 16.52 5.03 -16.93
C PHE A 29 15.68 4.35 -15.84
N ILE A 30 15.69 3.03 -15.76
CA ILE A 30 14.79 2.28 -14.85
C ILE A 30 15.60 1.42 -13.89
N THR A 31 15.52 1.73 -12.59
CA THR A 31 16.17 0.91 -11.56
C THR A 31 15.36 -0.36 -11.28
N GLY A 32 16.02 -1.51 -11.20
CA GLY A 32 15.35 -2.79 -10.95
C GLY A 32 14.55 -3.34 -12.13
N ALA A 33 14.87 -2.98 -13.38
CA ALA A 33 14.13 -3.40 -14.58
C ALA A 33 14.44 -4.81 -15.12
N SER A 34 15.17 -5.65 -14.38
CA SER A 34 15.47 -7.03 -14.81
C SER A 34 14.26 -7.98 -14.73
N ARG A 35 13.22 -7.62 -13.96
CA ARG A 35 12.01 -8.43 -13.77
C ARG A 35 10.85 -7.60 -13.19
N GLY A 36 9.67 -8.22 -13.08
CA GLY A 36 8.52 -7.66 -12.37
C GLY A 36 8.05 -6.32 -12.93
N ILE A 37 7.60 -5.42 -12.04
CA ILE A 37 7.02 -4.12 -12.38
C ILE A 37 7.97 -3.27 -13.23
N GLY A 38 9.24 -3.15 -12.85
CA GLY A 38 10.24 -2.38 -13.60
C GLY A 38 10.40 -2.88 -15.05
N LYS A 39 10.42 -4.21 -15.25
CA LYS A 39 10.47 -4.79 -16.61
C LYS A 39 9.18 -4.55 -17.38
N ALA A 40 8.01 -4.63 -16.74
CA ALA A 40 6.73 -4.37 -17.40
C ALA A 40 6.62 -2.91 -17.88
N ILE A 41 7.05 -1.94 -17.06
CA ILE A 41 7.15 -0.52 -17.46
C ILE A 41 8.11 -0.36 -18.64
N ALA A 42 9.28 -1.00 -18.58
CA ALA A 42 10.24 -0.99 -19.68
C ALA A 42 9.64 -1.51 -21.00
N LEU A 43 8.98 -2.67 -20.96
CA LEU A 43 8.34 -3.28 -22.14
C LEU A 43 7.21 -2.41 -22.69
N LYS A 44 6.44 -1.75 -21.82
CA LYS A 44 5.38 -0.83 -22.25
C LYS A 44 5.94 0.36 -23.02
N ALA A 45 7.03 0.96 -22.54
CA ALA A 45 7.71 2.04 -23.24
C ALA A 45 8.44 1.55 -24.51
N ALA A 46 9.03 0.36 -24.48
CA ALA A 46 9.72 -0.25 -25.62
C ALA A 46 8.80 -0.41 -26.84
N LYS A 47 7.51 -0.73 -26.63
CA LYS A 47 6.50 -0.80 -27.70
C LYS A 47 6.29 0.52 -28.47
N ASP A 48 6.68 1.66 -27.91
CA ASP A 48 6.70 2.95 -28.62
C ASP A 48 8.02 3.20 -29.39
N GLY A 49 9.02 2.32 -29.26
CA GLY A 49 10.38 2.55 -29.78
C GLY A 49 11.26 3.39 -28.85
N ALA A 50 11.04 3.28 -27.53
CA ALA A 50 11.87 3.96 -26.54
C ALA A 50 13.23 3.27 -26.33
N ASN A 51 14.21 4.04 -25.84
CA ASN A 51 15.49 3.52 -25.35
C ASN A 51 15.37 3.22 -23.85
N ILE A 52 15.75 2.02 -23.41
CA ILE A 52 15.65 1.59 -22.01
C ILE A 52 17.02 1.28 -21.45
N VAL A 53 17.39 1.97 -20.38
CA VAL A 53 18.55 1.64 -19.54
C VAL A 53 18.07 0.76 -18.40
N ILE A 54 18.54 -0.50 -18.40
CA ILE A 54 18.14 -1.52 -17.42
C ILE A 54 19.17 -1.51 -16.29
N ALA A 55 18.94 -0.71 -15.25
CA ALA A 55 19.85 -0.58 -14.12
C ALA A 55 19.50 -1.58 -13.01
N ALA A 56 20.11 -2.77 -13.02
CA ALA A 56 19.87 -3.78 -11.99
C ALA A 56 21.09 -4.68 -11.73
N LYS A 57 21.08 -5.38 -10.59
CA LYS A 57 22.23 -6.17 -10.10
C LYS A 57 22.41 -7.55 -10.77
N THR A 58 21.34 -8.13 -11.33
CA THR A 58 21.35 -9.54 -11.76
C THR A 58 21.91 -9.65 -13.18
N ALA A 59 23.22 -9.89 -13.30
CA ALA A 59 23.89 -10.21 -14.57
C ALA A 59 23.84 -11.72 -14.86
N GLU A 60 24.12 -12.53 -13.85
CA GLU A 60 24.08 -14.00 -13.93
C GLU A 60 22.73 -14.55 -13.44
N PRO A 61 22.26 -15.70 -13.96
CA PRO A 61 21.05 -16.36 -13.48
C PRO A 61 21.09 -16.61 -11.96
N HIS A 62 20.01 -16.26 -11.28
CA HIS A 62 19.87 -16.47 -9.83
C HIS A 62 19.03 -17.72 -9.56
N PRO A 63 19.39 -18.58 -8.58
CA PRO A 63 18.71 -19.86 -8.36
C PRO A 63 17.21 -19.74 -8.04
N THR A 64 16.79 -18.61 -7.48
CA THR A 64 15.39 -18.39 -7.04
C THR A 64 14.69 -17.21 -7.70
N LEU A 65 15.39 -16.40 -8.51
CA LEU A 65 14.82 -15.20 -9.12
C LEU A 65 14.93 -15.28 -10.64
N PRO A 66 13.82 -15.18 -11.39
CA PRO A 66 13.84 -15.31 -12.83
C PRO A 66 14.48 -14.08 -13.50
N GLY A 67 15.08 -14.29 -14.67
CA GLY A 67 15.59 -13.22 -15.54
C GLY A 67 16.88 -12.54 -15.07
N THR A 68 17.56 -11.93 -16.02
CA THR A 68 18.77 -11.10 -15.83
C THR A 68 18.56 -9.75 -16.52
N ILE A 69 19.50 -8.82 -16.40
CA ILE A 69 19.50 -7.60 -17.23
C ILE A 69 19.58 -7.92 -18.72
N TYR A 70 20.20 -9.04 -19.11
CA TYR A 70 20.38 -9.42 -20.50
C TYR A 70 19.12 -10.05 -21.09
N THR A 71 18.44 -10.95 -20.37
CA THR A 71 17.15 -11.48 -20.85
C THR A 71 16.09 -10.39 -20.92
N ALA A 72 16.11 -9.43 -19.98
CA ALA A 72 15.23 -8.26 -20.05
C ALA A 72 15.54 -7.39 -21.28
N ALA A 73 16.83 -7.25 -21.65
CA ALA A 73 17.24 -6.51 -22.85
C ALA A 73 16.69 -7.17 -24.13
N GLU A 74 16.81 -8.49 -24.25
CA GLU A 74 16.25 -9.25 -25.38
C GLU A 74 14.73 -9.06 -25.50
N GLU A 75 14.00 -9.13 -24.39
CA GLU A 75 12.54 -8.90 -24.40
C GLU A 75 12.18 -7.46 -24.80
N ILE A 76 12.97 -6.47 -24.38
CA ILE A 76 12.79 -5.05 -24.73
C ILE A 76 13.05 -4.81 -26.22
N GLU A 77 14.11 -5.39 -26.76
CA GLU A 77 14.43 -5.29 -28.19
C GLU A 77 13.38 -5.99 -29.04
N ALA A 78 12.92 -7.18 -28.62
CA ALA A 78 11.82 -7.89 -29.28
C ALA A 78 10.49 -7.11 -29.26
N ALA A 79 10.27 -6.27 -28.24
CA ALA A 79 9.11 -5.39 -28.15
C ALA A 79 9.23 -4.13 -29.04
N GLY A 80 10.37 -3.89 -29.69
CA GLY A 80 10.61 -2.76 -30.60
C GLY A 80 11.42 -1.60 -29.99
N GLY A 81 11.87 -1.73 -28.74
CA GLY A 81 12.72 -0.74 -28.09
C GLY A 81 14.21 -0.97 -28.35
N LYS A 82 15.05 -0.13 -27.73
CA LYS A 82 16.50 -0.36 -27.64
C LYS A 82 16.89 -0.57 -26.18
N ALA A 83 17.74 -1.55 -25.89
CA ALA A 83 18.13 -1.85 -24.52
C ALA A 83 19.60 -1.49 -24.24
N LEU A 84 19.87 -0.99 -23.04
CA LEU A 84 21.21 -0.85 -22.48
C LEU A 84 21.24 -1.53 -21.11
N PRO A 85 21.66 -2.81 -21.03
CA PRO A 85 21.80 -3.51 -19.76
C PRO A 85 23.00 -2.98 -18.96
N CYS A 86 22.74 -2.49 -17.75
CA CYS A 86 23.76 -1.96 -16.85
C CYS A 86 23.73 -2.72 -15.51
N VAL A 87 24.86 -3.32 -15.14
CA VAL A 87 25.04 -3.91 -13.81
C VAL A 87 25.08 -2.78 -12.79
N VAL A 88 24.00 -2.61 -12.01
CA VAL A 88 23.87 -1.55 -11.02
C VAL A 88 23.29 -2.09 -9.73
N ASN A 89 24.06 -1.97 -8.65
CA ASN A 89 23.58 -1.95 -7.28
C ASN A 89 23.37 -0.48 -6.87
N VAL A 90 22.12 -0.05 -6.71
CA VAL A 90 21.77 1.36 -6.37
C VAL A 90 22.30 1.85 -5.02
N ARG A 91 22.94 0.97 -4.24
CA ARG A 91 23.67 1.35 -3.03
C ARG A 91 25.06 1.88 -3.32
N GLU A 92 25.62 1.58 -4.50
CA GLU A 92 26.93 2.06 -4.93
C GLU A 92 26.77 3.27 -5.85
N GLU A 93 27.10 4.47 -5.36
CA GLU A 93 26.92 5.72 -6.11
C GLU A 93 27.72 5.72 -7.42
N GLU A 94 28.93 5.17 -7.41
CA GLU A 94 29.79 5.06 -8.59
C GLU A 94 29.17 4.21 -9.70
N GLN A 95 28.44 3.14 -9.35
CA GLN A 95 27.75 2.30 -10.34
C GLN A 95 26.56 3.04 -10.96
N ILE A 96 25.85 3.85 -10.17
CA ILE A 96 24.79 4.73 -10.68
C ILE A 96 25.37 5.73 -11.68
N ILE A 97 26.44 6.45 -11.28
CA ILE A 97 27.10 7.46 -12.12
C ILE A 97 27.58 6.83 -13.42
N SER A 98 28.29 5.70 -13.35
CA SER A 98 28.80 5.01 -14.55
C SER A 98 27.68 4.57 -15.49
N ALA A 99 26.53 4.11 -14.96
CA ALA A 99 25.40 3.74 -15.79
C ALA A 99 24.72 4.96 -16.44
N VAL A 100 24.61 6.08 -15.74
CA VAL A 100 24.10 7.35 -16.28
C VAL A 100 25.00 7.87 -17.39
N GLU A 101 26.32 7.86 -17.19
CA GLU A 101 27.29 8.26 -18.21
C GLU A 101 27.22 7.38 -19.45
N LYS A 102 27.10 6.05 -19.27
CA LYS A 102 26.88 5.11 -20.38
C LYS A 102 25.58 5.40 -21.13
N ALA A 103 24.48 5.66 -20.41
CA ALA A 103 23.21 6.01 -21.02
C ALA A 103 23.31 7.28 -21.88
N VAL A 104 23.93 8.32 -21.35
CA VAL A 104 24.12 9.59 -22.06
C VAL A 104 25.04 9.43 -23.26
N LYS A 105 26.11 8.64 -23.15
CA LYS A 105 26.99 8.32 -24.28
C LYS A 105 26.28 7.54 -25.38
N THR A 106 25.42 6.59 -25.01
CA THR A 106 24.74 5.70 -25.96
C THR A 106 23.52 6.34 -26.61
N PHE A 107 22.69 7.06 -25.85
CA PHE A 107 21.40 7.58 -26.30
C PHE A 107 21.31 9.11 -26.35
N GLY A 108 22.37 9.82 -25.94
CA GLY A 108 22.46 11.28 -26.00
C GLY A 108 21.83 12.03 -24.82
N GLY A 109 21.08 11.34 -23.95
CA GLY A 109 20.41 11.96 -22.81
C GLY A 109 19.57 10.98 -21.99
N ILE A 110 18.83 11.52 -21.02
CA ILE A 110 17.84 10.80 -20.20
C ILE A 110 16.61 11.69 -20.14
N ASP A 111 15.47 11.15 -20.54
CA ASP A 111 14.17 11.85 -20.51
C ASP A 111 13.36 11.47 -19.29
N ILE A 112 13.50 10.23 -18.83
CA ILE A 112 12.67 9.69 -17.77
C ILE A 112 13.54 8.87 -16.82
N LEU A 113 13.37 9.08 -15.51
CA LEU A 113 13.86 8.20 -14.47
C LEU A 113 12.69 7.48 -13.80
N VAL A 114 12.80 6.17 -13.66
CA VAL A 114 11.87 5.36 -12.87
C VAL A 114 12.63 4.71 -11.70
N ASN A 115 12.36 5.21 -10.49
CA ASN A 115 12.88 4.64 -9.26
C ASN A 115 11.98 3.48 -8.79
N ASN A 116 12.26 2.29 -9.31
CA ASN A 116 11.49 1.06 -9.03
C ASN A 116 12.24 0.08 -8.10
N ALA A 117 13.58 0.12 -8.05
CA ALA A 117 14.35 -0.77 -7.19
C ALA A 117 13.91 -0.61 -5.71
N SER A 118 13.65 -1.73 -5.04
CA SER A 118 13.26 -1.74 -3.63
C SER A 118 13.69 -3.04 -2.93
N ALA A 119 13.81 -2.96 -1.62
CA ALA A 119 13.98 -4.07 -0.69
C ALA A 119 12.86 -4.03 0.36
N ILE A 120 12.46 -5.20 0.83
CA ILE A 120 11.34 -5.39 1.75
C ILE A 120 11.71 -6.36 2.87
N SER A 121 11.26 -6.04 4.09
CA SER A 121 11.28 -6.92 5.27
C SER A 121 10.08 -6.53 6.14
N LEU A 122 9.12 -7.45 6.29
CA LEU A 122 7.89 -7.21 7.05
C LEU A 122 8.03 -7.73 8.49
N THR A 123 9.00 -7.16 9.21
CA THR A 123 9.36 -7.54 10.58
C THR A 123 9.17 -6.37 11.54
N GLY A 124 8.84 -6.67 12.80
CA GLY A 124 8.77 -5.68 13.87
C GLY A 124 10.15 -5.20 14.30
N THR A 125 10.19 -4.22 15.22
CA THR A 125 11.44 -3.55 15.62
C THR A 125 12.47 -4.51 16.23
N LEU A 126 12.04 -5.45 17.07
CA LEU A 126 12.96 -6.40 17.73
C LEU A 126 13.43 -7.51 16.77
N GLU A 127 12.62 -7.82 15.76
CA GLU A 127 12.86 -8.91 14.81
C GLU A 127 13.67 -8.45 13.59
N THR A 128 13.69 -7.15 13.31
CA THR A 128 14.38 -6.62 12.13
C THR A 128 15.88 -6.52 12.39
N ALA A 129 16.64 -7.48 11.84
CA ALA A 129 18.10 -7.42 11.87
C ALA A 129 18.62 -6.11 11.24
N THR A 130 19.65 -5.49 11.84
CA THR A 130 20.26 -4.22 11.36
C THR A 130 20.61 -4.26 9.87
N LYS A 131 21.14 -5.40 9.38
CA LYS A 131 21.47 -5.59 7.96
C LYS A 131 20.26 -5.40 7.04
N LYS A 132 19.05 -5.76 7.50
CA LYS A 132 17.78 -5.56 6.76
C LYS A 132 17.30 -4.11 6.85
N VAL A 133 17.46 -3.45 8.00
CA VAL A 133 17.20 -2.00 8.13
C VAL A 133 18.05 -1.23 7.13
N ASN A 134 19.37 -1.45 7.15
CA ASN A 134 20.31 -0.79 6.25
C ASN A 134 19.96 -1.09 4.79
N LEU A 135 19.70 -2.37 4.45
CA LEU A 135 19.31 -2.74 3.10
C LEU A 135 18.06 -1.98 2.61
N MET A 136 17.02 -1.87 3.43
CA MET A 136 15.81 -1.13 3.06
C MET A 136 16.07 0.37 2.90
N MET A 137 16.82 1.00 3.82
CA MET A 137 17.14 2.43 3.73
C MET A 137 18.06 2.73 2.54
N ASP A 138 19.09 1.90 2.34
CA ASP A 138 20.10 2.09 1.30
C ASP A 138 19.52 1.90 -0.10
N VAL A 139 18.65 0.89 -0.29
CA VAL A 139 18.03 0.62 -1.60
C VAL A 139 16.86 1.57 -1.86
N ASN A 140 15.94 1.71 -0.90
CA ASN A 140 14.68 2.42 -1.14
C ASN A 140 14.92 3.92 -1.10
N VAL A 141 15.45 4.45 0.00
CA VAL A 141 15.56 5.91 0.21
C VAL A 141 16.82 6.45 -0.47
N ARG A 142 18.00 5.98 -0.05
CA ARG A 142 19.28 6.47 -0.54
C ARG A 142 19.45 6.19 -2.04
N GLY A 143 19.11 4.98 -2.50
CA GLY A 143 19.15 4.61 -3.91
C GLY A 143 18.27 5.50 -4.79
N THR A 144 17.04 5.79 -4.36
CA THR A 144 16.14 6.75 -5.04
C THR A 144 16.76 8.13 -5.10
N TYR A 145 17.25 8.66 -3.96
CA TYR A 145 17.84 9.99 -3.90
C TYR A 145 19.08 10.12 -4.82
N LEU A 146 20.00 9.17 -4.74
CA LEU A 146 21.25 9.20 -5.53
C LEU A 146 21.01 9.01 -7.02
N THR A 147 20.08 8.14 -7.40
CA THR A 147 19.75 7.94 -8.82
C THR A 147 19.08 9.19 -9.40
N SER A 148 18.16 9.82 -8.65
CA SER A 148 17.58 11.11 -9.02
C SER A 148 18.66 12.19 -9.16
N LYS A 149 19.54 12.34 -8.16
CA LYS A 149 20.68 13.28 -8.19
C LYS A 149 21.53 13.10 -9.45
N ALA A 150 21.87 11.88 -9.81
CA ALA A 150 22.70 11.59 -10.98
C ALA A 150 21.97 11.87 -12.31
N CYS A 151 20.66 11.59 -12.40
CA CYS A 151 19.88 11.79 -13.63
C CYS A 151 19.45 13.26 -13.85
N LEU A 152 19.24 14.03 -12.78
CA LEU A 152 18.68 15.39 -12.83
C LEU A 152 19.38 16.34 -13.84
N PRO A 153 20.73 16.41 -13.92
CA PRO A 153 21.40 17.26 -14.90
C PRO A 153 21.07 16.93 -16.37
N HIS A 154 20.67 15.68 -16.64
CA HIS A 154 20.28 15.22 -17.97
C HIS A 154 18.78 15.38 -18.21
N LEU A 155 17.96 15.09 -17.19
CA LEU A 155 16.51 15.31 -17.22
C LEU A 155 16.17 16.78 -17.51
N ARG A 156 16.88 17.74 -16.90
CA ARG A 156 16.64 19.18 -17.15
C ARG A 156 16.86 19.61 -18.61
N LYS A 157 17.51 18.78 -19.44
CA LYS A 157 17.72 19.03 -20.87
C LYS A 157 16.65 18.36 -21.76
N SER A 158 15.83 17.48 -21.20
CA SER A 158 14.75 16.81 -21.92
C SER A 158 13.59 17.76 -22.22
N LYS A 159 12.82 17.44 -23.26
CA LYS A 159 11.61 18.19 -23.65
C LYS A 159 10.44 17.97 -22.67
N ASN A 160 10.32 16.76 -22.12
CA ASN A 160 9.25 16.41 -21.18
C ASN A 160 9.77 15.48 -20.09
N PRO A 161 10.60 16.00 -19.15
CA PRO A 161 11.27 15.17 -18.17
C PRO A 161 10.38 14.68 -17.04
N HIS A 162 10.56 13.41 -16.66
CA HIS A 162 9.85 12.80 -15.53
C HIS A 162 10.79 12.03 -14.59
N ILE A 163 10.50 12.12 -13.30
CA ILE A 163 10.93 11.18 -12.26
C ILE A 163 9.67 10.51 -11.72
N LEU A 164 9.61 9.19 -11.80
CA LEU A 164 8.53 8.37 -11.26
C LEU A 164 9.06 7.45 -10.17
N ASN A 165 8.63 7.67 -8.93
CA ASN A 165 8.96 6.81 -7.81
C ASN A 165 7.85 5.77 -7.61
N LEU A 166 8.20 4.49 -7.56
CA LEU A 166 7.22 3.44 -7.24
C LEU A 166 7.06 3.39 -5.73
N SER A 167 6.32 4.34 -5.16
CA SER A 167 6.16 4.54 -3.72
C SER A 167 4.74 5.01 -3.36
N PRO A 168 4.26 4.73 -2.14
CA PRO A 168 2.87 4.97 -1.75
C PRO A 168 2.59 6.44 -1.45
N PRO A 169 1.31 6.87 -1.42
CA PRO A 169 0.90 8.05 -0.68
C PRO A 169 1.35 7.94 0.79
N MET A 170 1.73 9.06 1.40
CA MET A 170 2.13 9.07 2.81
C MET A 170 0.90 9.09 3.72
N ASN A 171 0.41 7.91 4.08
CA ASN A 171 -0.65 7.73 5.04
C ASN A 171 -0.09 7.65 6.47
N LEU A 172 -0.31 8.67 7.28
CA LEU A 172 0.19 8.74 8.66
C LEU A 172 -0.65 7.96 9.68
N ASN A 173 -1.61 7.15 9.24
CA ASN A 173 -2.35 6.24 10.11
C ASN A 173 -1.39 5.26 10.80
N PRO A 174 -1.35 5.22 12.16
CA PRO A 174 -0.41 4.39 12.91
C PRO A 174 -0.48 2.88 12.59
N ILE A 175 -1.61 2.40 12.02
CA ILE A 175 -1.74 1.00 11.62
C ILE A 175 -0.64 0.56 10.66
N TRP A 176 -0.22 1.46 9.76
CA TRP A 176 0.80 1.20 8.75
C TRP A 176 2.23 1.22 9.30
N PHE A 177 2.44 1.74 10.49
CA PHE A 177 3.76 1.75 11.16
C PHE A 177 3.91 0.59 12.13
N LYS A 178 2.79 0.07 12.65
CA LYS A 178 2.76 -0.88 13.78
C LYS A 178 3.57 -2.16 13.54
N ASN A 179 3.44 -2.79 12.38
CA ASN A 179 3.92 -4.16 12.16
C ASN A 179 5.26 -4.25 11.40
N HIS A 180 5.64 -3.19 10.68
CA HIS A 180 6.81 -3.19 9.79
C HIS A 180 7.39 -1.77 9.65
N CYS A 181 7.61 -1.10 10.78
CA CYS A 181 7.98 0.32 10.87
C CYS A 181 9.18 0.68 9.97
N ALA A 182 10.24 -0.13 9.98
CA ALA A 182 11.43 0.11 9.15
C ALA A 182 11.12 0.10 7.64
N TYR A 183 10.26 -0.83 7.19
CA TYR A 183 9.83 -0.87 5.80
C TYR A 183 8.95 0.34 5.45
N THR A 184 8.01 0.69 6.31
CA THR A 184 7.13 1.87 6.13
C THR A 184 7.95 3.15 5.99
N ILE A 185 8.89 3.39 6.91
CA ILE A 185 9.81 4.54 6.84
C ILE A 185 10.57 4.53 5.51
N SER A 186 11.09 3.36 5.09
CA SER A 186 11.87 3.28 3.85
C SER A 186 11.05 3.59 2.59
N LYS A 187 9.79 3.16 2.50
CA LYS A 187 8.91 3.47 1.35
C LYS A 187 8.41 4.91 1.42
N TYR A 188 8.11 5.43 2.60
CA TYR A 188 7.71 6.83 2.77
C TYR A 188 8.87 7.78 2.49
N GLY A 189 10.12 7.39 2.76
CA GLY A 189 11.29 8.17 2.38
C GLY A 189 11.39 8.39 0.86
N MET A 190 11.04 7.39 0.04
CA MET A 190 10.92 7.58 -1.43
C MET A 190 9.84 8.60 -1.80
N SER A 191 8.73 8.57 -1.09
CA SER A 191 7.62 9.51 -1.26
C SER A 191 7.94 10.92 -0.77
N MET A 192 8.77 11.05 0.28
CA MET A 192 9.31 12.33 0.73
C MET A 192 10.27 12.92 -0.31
N CYS A 193 11.03 12.09 -1.05
CA CYS A 193 11.80 12.58 -2.20
C CYS A 193 10.86 13.18 -3.27
N VAL A 194 9.67 12.63 -3.49
CA VAL A 194 8.69 13.22 -4.43
C VAL A 194 8.26 14.60 -3.96
N LEU A 195 7.87 14.75 -2.69
CA LEU A 195 7.50 16.06 -2.16
C LEU A 195 8.60 17.11 -2.33
N GLY A 196 9.83 16.77 -1.93
CA GLY A 196 10.95 17.70 -2.00
C GLY A 196 11.32 18.06 -3.44
N MET A 197 11.57 17.05 -4.27
CA MET A 197 12.07 17.25 -5.64
C MET A 197 11.01 17.84 -6.57
N ALA A 198 9.72 17.56 -6.36
CA ALA A 198 8.66 18.17 -7.17
C ALA A 198 8.61 19.70 -7.02
N GLU A 199 8.83 20.21 -5.80
CA GLU A 199 8.92 21.65 -5.56
C GLU A 199 10.27 22.23 -5.99
N GLU A 200 11.37 21.54 -5.66
CA GLU A 200 12.73 21.98 -6.00
C GLU A 200 12.92 22.16 -7.52
N PHE A 201 12.30 21.31 -8.33
CA PHE A 201 12.41 21.33 -9.80
C PHE A 201 11.11 21.71 -10.50
N ARG A 202 10.22 22.43 -9.82
CA ARG A 202 8.91 22.83 -10.36
C ARG A 202 9.07 23.61 -11.67
N GLY A 203 8.38 23.16 -12.72
CA GLY A 203 8.46 23.76 -14.07
C GLY A 203 9.64 23.27 -14.90
N GLU A 204 10.59 22.57 -14.29
CA GLU A 204 11.74 21.97 -14.96
C GLU A 204 11.55 20.47 -15.17
N VAL A 205 11.20 19.72 -14.10
CA VAL A 205 11.06 18.26 -14.07
C VAL A 205 9.77 17.87 -13.36
N ALA A 206 8.97 16.98 -13.95
CA ALA A 206 7.84 16.37 -13.26
C ALA A 206 8.34 15.28 -12.31
N VAL A 207 7.93 15.31 -11.06
CA VAL A 207 8.28 14.30 -10.06
C VAL A 207 6.99 13.79 -9.41
N ASN A 208 6.70 12.51 -9.54
CA ASN A 208 5.48 11.90 -9.03
C ASN A 208 5.75 10.53 -8.41
N ALA A 209 4.80 10.04 -7.61
CA ALA A 209 4.78 8.67 -7.12
C ALA A 209 3.66 7.86 -7.79
N LEU A 210 3.88 6.56 -8.00
CA LEU A 210 2.85 5.61 -8.44
C LEU A 210 2.83 4.40 -7.50
N TRP A 211 1.62 4.00 -7.11
CA TRP A 211 1.39 2.86 -6.22
C TRP A 211 0.20 2.03 -6.69
N PRO A 212 0.24 0.69 -6.58
CA PRO A 212 -0.88 -0.13 -6.98
C PRO A 212 -1.98 -0.14 -5.90
N LYS A 213 -3.24 -0.23 -6.33
CA LYS A 213 -4.38 -0.38 -5.42
C LYS A 213 -4.41 -1.77 -4.74
N THR A 214 -3.88 -2.77 -5.43
CA THR A 214 -3.92 -4.18 -5.03
C THR A 214 -2.55 -4.83 -5.17
N ALA A 215 -2.33 -5.97 -4.51
CA ALA A 215 -1.13 -6.77 -4.71
C ALA A 215 -0.88 -7.08 -6.20
N ILE A 216 0.39 -6.98 -6.61
CA ILE A 216 0.83 -7.25 -7.98
C ILE A 216 1.61 -8.55 -8.02
N HIS A 217 1.26 -9.43 -8.95
CA HIS A 217 1.90 -10.74 -9.08
C HIS A 217 3.33 -10.57 -9.58
N THR A 218 4.28 -10.89 -8.71
CA THR A 218 5.71 -10.85 -8.98
C THR A 218 6.39 -11.96 -8.18
N ALA A 219 7.61 -12.34 -8.56
CA ALA A 219 8.40 -13.30 -7.77
C ALA A 219 8.58 -12.86 -6.30
N ALA A 220 8.66 -11.55 -6.03
CA ALA A 220 8.71 -11.04 -4.66
C ALA A 220 7.39 -11.28 -3.90
N MET A 221 6.25 -11.15 -4.57
CA MET A 221 4.93 -11.43 -3.98
C MET A 221 4.74 -12.92 -3.72
N ASP A 222 5.19 -13.79 -4.63
CA ASP A 222 5.15 -15.26 -4.41
C ASP A 222 5.96 -15.67 -3.18
N MET A 223 7.13 -15.05 -2.97
CA MET A 223 7.95 -15.27 -1.77
C MET A 223 7.31 -14.77 -0.47
N LEU A 224 6.46 -13.74 -0.54
CA LEU A 224 5.81 -13.13 0.63
C LEU A 224 4.48 -13.81 0.98
N GLY A 225 3.65 -14.10 -0.02
CA GLY A 225 2.29 -14.61 0.14
C GLY A 225 2.18 -16.13 0.06
N GLY A 226 3.22 -16.82 -0.44
CA GLY A 226 3.20 -18.27 -0.63
C GLY A 226 2.37 -18.74 -1.83
N ALA A 227 2.22 -20.05 -1.98
CA ALA A 227 1.51 -20.64 -3.11
C ALA A 227 0.03 -20.25 -3.13
N GLY A 228 -0.50 -19.89 -4.31
CA GLY A 228 -1.91 -19.50 -4.50
C GLY A 228 -2.17 -18.01 -4.33
N ILE A 229 -1.16 -17.21 -3.93
CA ILE A 229 -1.28 -15.76 -3.81
C ILE A 229 -1.55 -15.09 -5.17
N GLU A 230 -1.08 -15.70 -6.25
CA GLU A 230 -1.17 -15.14 -7.60
C GLU A 230 -2.61 -14.86 -8.02
N LYS A 231 -3.57 -15.71 -7.62
CA LYS A 231 -5.00 -15.54 -7.93
C LYS A 231 -5.62 -14.30 -7.30
N GLN A 232 -5.03 -13.81 -6.22
CA GLN A 232 -5.48 -12.61 -5.50
C GLN A 232 -4.74 -11.34 -5.94
N CYS A 233 -3.91 -11.45 -6.98
CA CYS A 233 -3.09 -10.37 -7.49
C CYS A 233 -3.57 -9.88 -8.87
N ARG A 234 -3.15 -8.66 -9.21
CA ARG A 234 -3.17 -8.17 -10.58
C ARG A 234 -1.83 -8.39 -11.28
N LYS A 235 -1.87 -8.43 -12.61
CA LYS A 235 -0.70 -8.47 -13.50
C LYS A 235 0.09 -7.18 -13.39
N THR A 236 1.39 -7.25 -13.68
CA THR A 236 2.27 -6.08 -13.71
C THR A 236 1.85 -5.02 -14.75
N ASP A 237 1.08 -5.43 -15.76
CA ASP A 237 0.57 -4.59 -16.84
C ASP A 237 -0.23 -3.38 -16.34
N ILE A 238 -0.92 -3.48 -15.19
CA ILE A 238 -1.70 -2.35 -14.65
C ILE A 238 -0.79 -1.18 -14.24
N LEU A 239 0.36 -1.48 -13.62
CA LEU A 239 1.34 -0.45 -13.28
C LEU A 239 2.11 0.03 -14.51
N ALA A 240 2.35 -0.84 -15.49
CA ALA A 240 2.98 -0.44 -16.73
C ALA A 240 2.11 0.57 -17.50
N ASP A 241 0.82 0.32 -17.59
CA ASP A 241 -0.15 1.20 -18.24
C ASP A 241 -0.33 2.51 -17.46
N ALA A 242 -0.46 2.45 -16.13
CA ALA A 242 -0.55 3.67 -15.30
C ALA A 242 0.73 4.52 -15.38
N ALA A 243 1.92 3.89 -15.35
CA ALA A 243 3.19 4.59 -15.55
C ALA A 243 3.24 5.25 -16.94
N TYR A 244 2.83 4.54 -17.99
CA TYR A 244 2.78 5.08 -19.35
C TYR A 244 1.91 6.35 -19.46
N CYS A 245 0.74 6.35 -18.79
CA CYS A 245 -0.12 7.54 -18.70
C CYS A 245 0.60 8.71 -18.04
N ILE A 246 1.27 8.48 -16.91
CA ILE A 246 2.00 9.54 -16.18
C ILE A 246 3.15 10.10 -17.01
N LEU A 247 3.98 9.22 -17.58
CA LEU A 247 5.18 9.59 -18.34
C LEU A 247 4.88 10.35 -19.64
N THR A 248 3.63 10.32 -20.09
CA THR A 248 3.16 11.07 -21.26
C THR A 248 2.35 12.33 -20.90
N LYS A 249 2.20 12.66 -19.60
CA LYS A 249 1.68 13.95 -19.12
C LYS A 249 2.73 15.06 -19.32
N PRO A 250 2.31 16.34 -19.41
CA PRO A 250 3.24 17.46 -19.43
C PRO A 250 4.00 17.57 -18.10
N LYS A 251 5.23 18.13 -18.12
CA LYS A 251 6.05 18.36 -16.92
C LYS A 251 5.40 19.22 -15.80
N SER A 252 4.28 19.89 -16.09
CA SER A 252 3.46 20.58 -15.08
C SER A 252 2.67 19.62 -14.18
N PHE A 253 2.49 18.36 -14.60
CA PHE A 253 1.93 17.29 -13.80
C PHE A 253 2.99 16.77 -12.83
N THR A 254 3.12 17.40 -11.67
CA THR A 254 4.18 17.14 -10.68
C THR A 254 3.63 17.21 -9.25
N GLY A 255 4.27 16.51 -8.32
CA GLY A 255 3.93 16.48 -6.89
C GLY A 255 2.76 15.56 -6.53
N ASN A 256 2.42 14.60 -7.39
CA ASN A 256 1.25 13.73 -7.19
C ASN A 256 1.64 12.36 -6.62
N PHE A 257 0.72 11.77 -5.85
CA PHE A 257 0.77 10.37 -5.40
C PHE A 257 -0.37 9.60 -6.05
N ILE A 258 -0.05 8.93 -7.15
CA ILE A 258 -1.05 8.30 -8.02
C ILE A 258 -1.32 6.86 -7.59
N ILE A 259 -2.60 6.47 -7.65
CA ILE A 259 -3.06 5.08 -7.56
C ILE A 259 -3.44 4.59 -8.96
N ASP A 260 -2.91 3.44 -9.35
CA ASP A 260 -3.02 2.86 -10.69
C ASP A 260 -4.45 2.78 -11.25
N GLU A 261 -5.37 2.14 -10.52
CA GLU A 261 -6.76 1.96 -10.94
C GLU A 261 -7.49 3.31 -11.02
N VAL A 262 -7.20 4.24 -10.11
CA VAL A 262 -7.84 5.55 -10.09
C VAL A 262 -7.46 6.31 -11.37
N LEU A 263 -6.17 6.36 -11.69
CA LEU A 263 -5.71 7.01 -12.92
C LEU A 263 -6.26 6.31 -14.17
N LEU A 264 -6.22 4.98 -14.23
CA LEU A 264 -6.69 4.26 -15.41
C LEU A 264 -8.20 4.44 -15.64
N ARG A 265 -9.00 4.58 -14.57
CA ARG A 265 -10.42 4.96 -14.69
C ARG A 265 -10.59 6.35 -15.29
N GLU A 266 -9.76 7.32 -14.88
CA GLU A 266 -9.75 8.68 -15.45
C GLU A 266 -9.36 8.67 -16.94
N GLU A 267 -8.46 7.77 -17.35
CA GLU A 267 -8.07 7.55 -18.76
C GLU A 267 -9.10 6.75 -19.56
N GLY A 268 -10.24 6.38 -18.93
CA GLY A 268 -11.37 5.75 -19.60
C GLY A 268 -11.38 4.22 -19.57
N VAL A 269 -10.45 3.58 -18.84
CA VAL A 269 -10.48 2.12 -18.62
C VAL A 269 -11.67 1.77 -17.72
N LYS A 270 -12.54 0.89 -18.21
CA LYS A 270 -13.76 0.47 -17.48
C LYS A 270 -13.65 -0.94 -16.93
N ASP A 271 -13.10 -1.85 -17.75
CA ASP A 271 -12.92 -3.25 -17.39
C ASP A 271 -11.51 -3.46 -16.83
N PHE A 272 -11.44 -3.90 -15.58
CA PHE A 272 -10.20 -4.20 -14.87
C PHE A 272 -9.92 -5.70 -14.73
N ASP A 273 -10.83 -6.56 -15.21
CA ASP A 273 -10.62 -8.01 -15.19
C ASP A 273 -9.45 -8.41 -16.09
N VAL A 274 -9.19 -7.64 -17.16
CA VAL A 274 -8.02 -7.83 -18.04
C VAL A 274 -6.69 -7.77 -17.27
N TYR A 275 -6.64 -7.02 -16.16
CA TYR A 275 -5.48 -6.91 -15.29
C TYR A 275 -5.46 -7.93 -14.16
N ALA A 276 -6.56 -8.65 -13.87
CA ALA A 276 -6.55 -9.69 -12.85
C ALA A 276 -5.77 -10.93 -13.35
N ILE A 277 -5.04 -11.60 -12.45
CA ILE A 277 -4.47 -12.92 -12.75
C ILE A 277 -5.60 -13.96 -12.87
N ALA A 278 -6.56 -13.91 -11.94
CA ALA A 278 -7.77 -14.72 -11.96
C ALA A 278 -9.00 -13.81 -11.88
N PRO A 279 -9.61 -13.41 -13.03
CA PRO A 279 -10.84 -12.62 -13.06
C PRO A 279 -11.94 -13.19 -12.16
N GLY A 280 -12.65 -12.32 -11.45
CA GLY A 280 -13.69 -12.70 -10.49
C GLY A 280 -13.19 -13.21 -9.13
N HIS A 281 -11.88 -13.43 -8.94
CA HIS A 281 -11.32 -13.80 -7.64
C HIS A 281 -11.10 -12.55 -6.75
N PRO A 282 -11.33 -12.62 -5.42
CA PRO A 282 -11.04 -11.50 -4.52
C PRO A 282 -9.57 -11.07 -4.61
N LEU A 283 -9.35 -9.75 -4.71
CA LEU A 283 -8.02 -9.15 -4.76
C LEU A 283 -7.58 -8.67 -3.37
N ILE A 284 -6.28 -8.80 -3.08
CA ILE A 284 -5.69 -8.27 -1.84
C ILE A 284 -5.40 -6.78 -2.02
N PRO A 285 -5.92 -5.89 -1.16
CA PRO A 285 -5.51 -4.48 -1.14
C PRO A 285 -4.02 -4.34 -0.89
N ASP A 286 -3.37 -3.39 -1.56
CA ASP A 286 -1.96 -3.13 -1.27
C ASP A 286 -1.77 -2.38 0.05
N PHE A 287 -0.55 -2.41 0.59
CA PHE A 287 -0.18 -1.69 1.78
C PHE A 287 -0.39 -0.18 1.64
N PHE A 288 -0.59 0.49 2.78
CA PHE A 288 -0.62 1.96 2.92
C PHE A 288 -1.90 2.65 2.42
N LEU A 289 -2.85 1.88 1.87
CA LEU A 289 -4.15 2.37 1.43
C LEU A 289 -5.23 1.95 2.44
N ASP A 290 -5.92 2.93 3.03
CA ASP A 290 -7.07 2.61 3.88
C ASP A 290 -8.21 2.07 3.01
N VAL A 291 -8.93 1.06 3.48
CA VAL A 291 -9.94 0.33 2.67
C VAL A 291 -11.15 1.21 2.30
N GLU A 292 -11.29 2.38 2.94
CA GLU A 292 -12.28 3.42 2.60
C GLU A 292 -11.57 4.63 1.94
N ILE A 293 -11.46 4.64 0.62
CA ILE A 293 -11.06 5.85 -0.13
C ILE A 293 -12.26 6.37 -0.91
N ASP A 294 -12.78 7.50 -0.44
CA ASP A 294 -13.63 8.42 -1.17
C ASP A 294 -12.92 8.84 -2.47
N THR A 295 -13.56 8.63 -3.62
CA THR A 295 -12.98 8.67 -4.97
C THR A 295 -12.71 10.08 -5.50
N THR A 296 -12.45 11.06 -4.64
CA THR A 296 -12.04 12.40 -5.06
C THR A 296 -10.54 12.54 -4.88
N ALA A 297 -9.82 12.83 -5.97
CA ALA A 297 -8.38 12.99 -6.03
C ALA A 297 -7.80 13.61 -4.75
N VAL A 298 -6.91 12.87 -4.07
CA VAL A 298 -6.19 13.37 -2.89
C VAL A 298 -5.16 14.40 -3.35
N LYS A 299 -5.62 15.62 -3.64
CA LYS A 299 -4.78 16.80 -3.51
C LYS A 299 -4.55 16.96 -2.00
N GLN A 300 -3.36 16.58 -1.52
CA GLN A 300 -2.94 16.99 -0.19
C GLN A 300 -3.01 18.52 -0.13
N LYS A 301 -3.95 19.05 0.66
CA LYS A 301 -4.03 20.48 0.95
C LYS A 301 -2.68 20.89 1.55
N GLY A 302 -2.05 21.90 0.95
CA GLY A 302 -0.76 22.41 1.39
C GLY A 302 -0.79 22.77 2.87
N TYR A 303 0.14 22.20 3.63
CA TYR A 303 0.41 22.65 4.98
C TYR A 303 1.17 23.97 4.88
N GLY A 304 0.41 25.07 4.95
CA GLY A 304 0.95 26.39 5.20
C GLY A 304 1.65 26.42 6.55
N ALA A 305 2.79 27.10 6.58
CA ALA A 305 3.65 27.23 7.74
C ALA A 305 2.93 27.85 8.97
N ALA A 306 3.43 27.41 10.13
CA ALA A 306 3.27 28.01 11.45
C ALA A 306 1.88 27.96 12.11
N GLN A 307 1.73 27.06 13.07
CA GLN A 307 1.21 27.47 14.37
C GLN A 307 1.92 26.74 15.50
N ALA A 308 2.42 27.57 16.43
CA ALA A 308 3.34 27.25 17.49
C ALA A 308 2.72 26.31 18.53
N LEU A 309 3.60 25.47 19.09
CA LEU A 309 3.42 24.76 20.35
C LEU A 309 2.84 25.69 21.42
N LYS A 310 1.72 25.30 22.03
CA LYS A 310 1.31 25.76 23.35
C LYS A 310 0.84 24.59 24.21
N GLU A 311 1.27 24.69 25.46
CA GLU A 311 1.34 23.69 26.52
C GLU A 311 -0.02 23.23 27.06
N GLU A 312 0.05 22.10 27.77
CA GLU A 312 -0.99 21.40 28.52
C GLU A 312 -1.84 22.30 29.44
N LYS A 313 -3.12 21.94 29.61
CA LYS A 313 -3.85 22.08 30.87
C LYS A 313 -5.06 21.14 31.00
N THR A 314 -4.95 20.27 32.01
CA THR A 314 -5.94 19.87 33.02
C THR A 314 -7.16 19.02 32.62
N GLU A 315 -7.23 17.85 33.26
CA GLU A 315 -8.35 16.90 33.34
C GLU A 315 -9.69 17.55 33.75
N SER A 316 -10.77 17.06 33.14
CA SER A 316 -12.12 17.10 33.72
C SER A 316 -12.74 15.70 33.64
N ALA A 317 -13.46 15.30 34.69
CA ALA A 317 -14.05 13.96 34.86
C ALA A 317 -15.09 13.64 33.76
N PRO A 318 -15.21 12.37 33.31
CA PRO A 318 -16.11 12.05 32.21
C PRO A 318 -17.58 11.98 32.66
N ALA A 319 -18.45 12.59 31.87
CA ALA A 319 -19.90 12.46 31.96
C ALA A 319 -20.34 10.99 31.73
N LYS A 320 -21.50 10.61 32.29
CA LYS A 320 -22.09 9.27 32.08
C LYS A 320 -22.19 8.94 30.59
N PRO A 321 -21.71 7.77 30.13
CA PRO A 321 -21.81 7.39 28.73
C PRO A 321 -23.26 7.10 28.33
N SER A 322 -23.62 7.49 27.11
CA SER A 322 -24.91 7.19 26.47
C SER A 322 -24.67 6.67 25.04
N GLY A 323 -25.64 5.94 24.46
CA GLY A 323 -25.56 5.43 23.09
C GLY A 323 -25.50 3.90 22.97
N PRO A 324 -25.29 3.36 21.74
CA PRO A 324 -25.43 1.93 21.44
C PRO A 324 -24.50 1.01 22.24
N VAL A 325 -23.30 1.47 22.57
CA VAL A 325 -22.34 0.73 23.41
C VAL A 325 -22.87 0.61 24.84
N ALA A 326 -23.33 1.72 25.43
CA ALA A 326 -23.89 1.74 26.78
C ALA A 326 -25.13 0.83 26.90
N GLU A 327 -25.99 0.84 25.89
CA GLU A 327 -27.17 -0.06 25.84
C GLU A 327 -26.76 -1.53 25.72
N THR A 328 -25.72 -1.84 24.93
CA THR A 328 -25.18 -3.19 24.83
C THR A 328 -24.68 -3.69 26.19
N PHE A 329 -23.95 -2.87 26.96
CA PHE A 329 -23.54 -3.23 28.33
C PHE A 329 -24.72 -3.39 29.29
N ARG A 330 -25.78 -2.56 29.16
CA ARG A 330 -27.01 -2.71 29.94
C ARG A 330 -27.71 -4.03 29.67
N VAL A 331 -27.80 -4.44 28.41
CA VAL A 331 -28.35 -5.73 28.00
C VAL A 331 -27.53 -6.89 28.54
N ILE A 332 -26.19 -6.81 28.47
CA ILE A 332 -25.30 -7.81 29.06
C ILE A 332 -25.56 -7.94 30.56
N GLN A 333 -25.61 -6.82 31.30
CA GLN A 333 -25.89 -6.80 32.73
C GLN A 333 -27.22 -7.49 33.07
N GLY A 334 -28.28 -7.19 32.31
CA GLY A 334 -29.61 -7.77 32.52
C GLY A 334 -29.69 -9.27 32.22
N ALA A 335 -28.76 -9.80 31.42
CA ALA A 335 -28.71 -11.21 31.04
C ALA A 335 -27.66 -12.03 31.83
N MET A 336 -26.95 -11.43 32.78
CA MET A 336 -26.04 -12.14 33.67
C MET A 336 -26.81 -13.03 34.66
N THR A 337 -26.40 -14.29 34.78
CA THR A 337 -26.92 -15.26 35.73
C THR A 337 -25.77 -15.80 36.60
N GLU A 338 -26.07 -16.33 37.79
CA GLU A 338 -25.05 -16.96 38.63
C GLU A 338 -24.31 -18.11 37.92
N GLU A 339 -24.98 -18.81 37.01
CA GLU A 339 -24.39 -19.87 36.18
C GLU A 339 -23.34 -19.33 35.19
N ASN A 340 -23.63 -18.20 34.54
CA ASN A 340 -22.71 -17.56 33.58
C ASN A 340 -21.45 -17.00 34.29
N VAL A 341 -21.62 -16.47 35.50
CA VAL A 341 -20.53 -16.01 36.36
C VAL A 341 -19.64 -17.19 36.78
N ARG A 342 -20.25 -18.28 37.28
CA ARG A 342 -19.51 -19.47 37.72
C ARG A 342 -18.77 -20.21 36.60
N SER A 343 -19.29 -20.19 35.37
CA SER A 343 -18.68 -20.91 34.25
C SER A 343 -17.53 -20.14 33.58
N THR A 344 -17.60 -18.80 33.57
CA THR A 344 -16.60 -17.94 32.92
C THR A 344 -15.42 -17.61 33.85
N GLN A 345 -15.69 -17.13 35.07
CA GLN A 345 -14.70 -16.76 36.10
C GLN A 345 -13.56 -15.84 35.62
N GLY A 346 -13.88 -14.77 34.90
CA GLY A 346 -12.89 -13.84 34.36
C GLY A 346 -13.35 -12.38 34.39
N ILE A 347 -12.38 -11.46 34.49
CA ILE A 347 -12.59 -10.02 34.33
C ILE A 347 -12.13 -9.61 32.94
N PHE A 348 -13.03 -9.06 32.14
CA PHE A 348 -12.79 -8.62 30.77
C PHE A 348 -12.86 -7.10 30.69
N GLN A 349 -11.83 -6.48 30.13
CA GLN A 349 -11.80 -5.05 29.86
C GLN A 349 -11.90 -4.83 28.36
N PHE A 350 -12.73 -3.87 27.95
CA PHE A 350 -12.94 -3.48 26.56
C PHE A 350 -12.40 -2.07 26.35
N GLU A 351 -11.45 -1.93 25.44
CA GLU A 351 -10.96 -0.64 24.97
C GLU A 351 -11.61 -0.33 23.64
N LEU A 352 -12.65 0.52 23.67
CA LEU A 352 -13.47 0.82 22.51
C LEU A 352 -13.08 2.17 21.90
N SER A 353 -12.90 2.20 20.58
CA SER A 353 -12.60 3.42 19.83
C SER A 353 -13.77 3.91 18.98
N GLY A 354 -13.82 5.21 18.72
CA GLY A 354 -14.90 5.85 17.95
C GLY A 354 -16.02 6.40 18.84
N ASP A 355 -17.17 6.69 18.23
CA ASP A 355 -18.30 7.30 18.92
C ASP A 355 -18.85 6.37 20.03
N GLY A 356 -19.13 6.94 21.20
CA GLY A 356 -19.48 6.18 22.42
C GLY A 356 -18.38 5.22 22.94
N GLY A 357 -17.12 5.41 22.51
CA GLY A 357 -15.97 4.63 22.93
C GLY A 357 -15.52 4.88 24.38
N GLY A 358 -14.35 4.36 24.73
CA GLY A 358 -13.77 4.42 26.07
C GLY A 358 -13.53 3.03 26.67
N THR A 359 -13.08 3.01 27.92
CA THR A 359 -12.82 1.78 28.65
C THR A 359 -14.12 1.28 29.30
N TRP A 360 -14.43 0.02 29.08
CA TRP A 360 -15.57 -0.67 29.68
C TRP A 360 -15.12 -2.01 30.27
N TYR A 361 -15.95 -2.63 31.11
CA TYR A 361 -15.65 -3.94 31.64
C TYR A 361 -16.87 -4.86 31.78
N ILE A 362 -16.57 -6.16 31.80
CA ILE A 362 -17.45 -7.25 32.24
C ILE A 362 -16.68 -8.04 33.29
N ASP A 363 -17.13 -8.01 34.54
CA ASP A 363 -16.64 -8.82 35.65
C ASP A 363 -17.57 -10.04 35.82
N LEU A 364 -17.06 -11.21 35.47
CA LEU A 364 -17.70 -12.51 35.68
C LEU A 364 -16.95 -13.33 36.74
N LYS A 365 -16.16 -12.68 37.59
CA LYS A 365 -15.31 -13.32 38.61
C LYS A 365 -15.82 -13.09 40.02
N ASN A 366 -16.36 -11.89 40.29
CA ASN A 366 -16.89 -11.50 41.60
C ASN A 366 -18.41 -11.76 41.73
N LYS A 367 -18.90 -11.92 42.97
CA LYS A 367 -20.28 -12.37 43.26
C LYS A 367 -21.34 -11.48 42.61
N GLY A 368 -22.19 -12.08 41.78
CA GLY A 368 -23.33 -11.44 41.09
C GLY A 368 -23.06 -11.00 39.65
N GLY A 369 -21.79 -10.85 39.25
CA GLY A 369 -21.40 -10.34 37.94
C GLY A 369 -21.72 -8.85 37.77
N SER A 370 -20.82 -8.09 37.17
CA SER A 370 -21.04 -6.68 36.91
C SER A 370 -20.46 -6.21 35.58
N THR A 371 -21.01 -5.13 35.07
CA THR A 371 -20.52 -4.43 33.90
C THR A 371 -20.51 -2.94 34.19
N GLY A 372 -19.66 -2.20 33.49
CA GLY A 372 -19.62 -0.75 33.70
C GLY A 372 -18.67 -0.03 32.77
N PHE A 373 -18.79 1.29 32.80
CA PHE A 373 -17.85 2.20 32.17
C PHE A 373 -16.72 2.54 33.13
N GLY A 374 -15.51 2.62 32.60
CA GLY A 374 -14.27 2.82 33.34
C GLY A 374 -13.51 1.52 33.55
N LYS A 375 -12.51 1.58 34.45
CA LYS A 375 -11.66 0.44 34.76
C LYS A 375 -12.42 -0.62 35.58
N PRO A 376 -12.15 -1.92 35.37
CA PRO A 376 -12.74 -2.97 36.19
C PRO A 376 -12.34 -2.86 37.68
N PRO A 377 -13.16 -3.37 38.61
CA PRO A 377 -12.89 -3.36 40.05
C PRO A 377 -11.70 -4.25 40.47
N GLY A 378 -11.14 -5.06 39.56
CA GLY A 378 -9.92 -5.83 39.75
C GLY A 378 -9.11 -5.92 38.46
N THR A 379 -7.92 -6.54 38.51
CA THR A 379 -7.06 -6.69 37.33
C THR A 379 -7.77 -7.49 36.23
N ALA A 380 -7.82 -6.92 35.02
CA ALA A 380 -8.40 -7.59 33.86
C ALA A 380 -7.60 -8.85 33.50
N ASP A 381 -8.27 -9.99 33.44
CA ASP A 381 -7.68 -11.25 32.96
C ASP A 381 -7.56 -11.25 31.42
N VAL A 382 -8.41 -10.48 30.75
CA VAL A 382 -8.43 -10.30 29.30
C VAL A 382 -8.73 -8.84 28.96
N VAL A 383 -7.96 -8.26 28.04
CA VAL A 383 -8.21 -6.94 27.44
C VAL A 383 -8.53 -7.11 25.97
N MET A 384 -9.71 -6.65 25.55
CA MET A 384 -10.21 -6.69 24.19
C MET A 384 -10.26 -5.28 23.61
N SER A 385 -9.66 -5.05 22.45
CA SER A 385 -9.67 -3.73 21.80
C SER A 385 -10.30 -3.80 20.42
N MET A 386 -11.28 -2.94 20.14
CA MET A 386 -11.99 -2.86 18.87
C MET A 386 -12.72 -1.52 18.71
N SER A 387 -13.34 -1.26 17.55
CA SER A 387 -14.22 -0.09 17.40
C SER A 387 -15.55 -0.30 18.14
N SER A 388 -16.18 0.79 18.62
CA SER A 388 -17.53 0.76 19.19
C SER A 388 -18.54 0.12 18.24
N ALA A 389 -18.40 0.39 16.93
CA ALA A 389 -19.27 -0.19 15.90
C ALA A 389 -19.10 -1.71 15.76
N ASP A 390 -17.85 -2.20 15.77
CA ASP A 390 -17.56 -3.63 15.72
C ASP A 390 -17.96 -4.34 17.02
N PHE A 391 -17.81 -3.67 18.17
CA PHE A 391 -18.31 -4.16 19.45
C PHE A 391 -19.82 -4.40 19.38
N VAL A 392 -20.61 -3.40 18.96
CA VAL A 392 -22.06 -3.56 18.82
C VAL A 392 -22.40 -4.65 17.80
N LYS A 393 -21.72 -4.72 16.66
CA LYS A 393 -21.93 -5.80 15.67
C LYS A 393 -21.60 -7.19 16.24
N MET A 394 -20.56 -7.29 17.06
CA MET A 394 -20.15 -8.55 17.67
C MET A 394 -21.16 -9.04 18.69
N PHE A 395 -21.65 -8.13 19.53
CA PHE A 395 -22.61 -8.43 20.57
C PHE A 395 -24.06 -8.52 20.08
N THR A 396 -24.34 -8.10 18.84
CA THR A 396 -25.62 -8.36 18.15
C THR A 396 -25.55 -9.55 17.18
N GLY A 397 -24.44 -10.30 17.19
CA GLY A 397 -24.24 -11.49 16.36
C GLY A 397 -23.95 -11.23 14.87
N LYS A 398 -23.88 -9.96 14.44
CA LYS A 398 -23.58 -9.55 13.06
C LYS A 398 -22.09 -9.67 12.70
N LEU A 399 -21.21 -9.86 13.68
CA LEU A 399 -19.79 -10.09 13.49
C LEU A 399 -19.31 -11.20 14.45
N LYS A 400 -18.77 -12.30 13.91
CA LYS A 400 -18.22 -13.36 14.76
C LYS A 400 -16.89 -12.93 15.41
N PRO A 401 -16.66 -13.18 16.72
CA PRO A 401 -15.42 -12.79 17.41
C PRO A 401 -14.16 -13.36 16.75
N THR A 402 -14.19 -14.62 16.31
CA THR A 402 -13.10 -15.25 15.53
C THR A 402 -12.77 -14.48 14.24
N MET A 403 -13.77 -14.07 13.48
CA MET A 403 -13.60 -13.27 12.26
C MET A 403 -13.07 -11.86 12.57
N ALA A 404 -13.57 -11.23 13.64
CA ALA A 404 -13.07 -9.93 14.09
C ALA A 404 -11.59 -10.02 14.49
N PHE A 405 -11.19 -11.11 15.15
CA PHE A 405 -9.80 -11.33 15.55
C PHE A 405 -8.88 -11.58 14.35
N MET A 406 -9.26 -12.50 13.45
CA MET A 406 -8.47 -12.82 12.25
C MET A 406 -8.32 -11.64 11.29
N SER A 407 -9.35 -10.78 11.19
CA SER A 407 -9.32 -9.55 10.37
C SER A 407 -8.65 -8.37 11.07
N GLY A 408 -8.18 -8.55 12.31
CA GLY A 408 -7.51 -7.51 13.09
C GLY A 408 -8.42 -6.44 13.70
N LYS A 409 -9.75 -6.56 13.52
CA LYS A 409 -10.78 -5.67 14.09
C LYS A 409 -10.96 -5.84 15.60
N LEU A 410 -10.72 -7.05 16.11
CA LEU A 410 -10.64 -7.35 17.53
C LEU A 410 -9.20 -7.75 17.88
N ARG A 411 -8.63 -7.12 18.90
CA ARG A 411 -7.35 -7.53 19.48
C ARG A 411 -7.58 -8.03 20.89
N ILE A 412 -6.95 -9.15 21.24
CA ILE A 412 -7.07 -9.76 22.56
C ILE A 412 -5.68 -9.80 23.20
N LYS A 413 -5.58 -9.35 24.44
CA LYS A 413 -4.40 -9.51 25.31
C LYS A 413 -4.84 -10.21 26.59
N GLY A 414 -4.00 -11.08 27.15
CA GLY A 414 -4.30 -11.82 28.37
C GLY A 414 -4.71 -13.27 28.09
N ASN A 415 -5.56 -13.83 28.95
CA ASN A 415 -5.87 -15.26 28.95
C ASN A 415 -6.82 -15.67 27.81
N MET A 416 -6.27 -16.33 26.78
CA MET A 416 -7.03 -16.76 25.60
C MET A 416 -8.13 -17.79 25.90
N ALA A 417 -7.96 -18.65 26.91
CA ALA A 417 -9.00 -19.60 27.29
C ALA A 417 -10.23 -18.88 27.88
N LEU A 418 -10.02 -17.81 28.66
CA LEU A 418 -11.09 -16.95 29.14
C LEU A 418 -11.75 -16.17 28.00
N ALA A 419 -10.99 -15.70 27.02
CA ALA A 419 -11.53 -15.04 25.83
C ALA A 419 -12.48 -15.97 25.03
N MET A 420 -12.14 -17.24 24.88
CA MET A 420 -13.01 -18.24 24.23
C MET A 420 -14.26 -18.56 25.07
N LYS A 421 -14.15 -18.59 26.41
CA LYS A 421 -15.32 -18.74 27.29
C LYS A 421 -16.28 -17.56 27.14
N LEU A 422 -15.77 -16.34 27.03
CA LEU A 422 -16.59 -15.17 26.75
C LEU A 422 -17.32 -15.31 25.41
N GLU A 423 -16.65 -15.73 24.33
CA GLU A 423 -17.32 -15.98 23.04
C GLU A 423 -18.48 -16.99 23.13
N LYS A 424 -18.29 -18.07 23.89
CA LYS A 424 -19.34 -19.05 24.17
C LYS A 424 -20.53 -18.42 24.90
N LEU A 425 -20.26 -17.59 25.90
CA LEU A 425 -21.27 -16.82 26.62
C LEU A 425 -22.03 -15.87 25.68
N LEU A 426 -21.34 -15.11 24.84
CA LEU A 426 -21.97 -14.20 23.87
C LEU A 426 -22.86 -14.94 22.88
N THR A 427 -22.45 -16.13 22.44
CA THR A 427 -23.24 -16.98 21.55
C THR A 427 -24.52 -17.47 22.22
N GLN A 428 -24.46 -17.81 23.51
CA GLN A 428 -25.64 -18.20 24.30
C GLN A 428 -26.59 -17.01 24.54
N LEU A 429 -26.05 -15.81 24.77
CA LEU A 429 -26.83 -14.58 24.96
C LEU A 429 -27.54 -14.13 23.67
N ASN A 430 -26.89 -14.27 22.50
CA ASN A 430 -27.49 -14.00 21.18
C ASN A 430 -28.65 -14.94 20.82
N SER A 431 -28.79 -16.09 21.48
CA SER A 431 -29.95 -16.98 21.27
C SER A 431 -31.21 -16.56 22.04
N LYS A 432 -31.10 -15.52 22.89
CA LYS A 432 -32.16 -15.00 23.77
C LYS A 432 -32.47 -13.51 23.53
N LEU A 433 -31.78 -12.88 22.56
CA LEU A 433 -32.01 -11.53 22.03
C LEU A 433 -32.61 -11.67 20.63
#